data_AF-A0A4R6YQJ2-F1
#
_entry.id   AF-A0A4R6YQJ2-F1
#
_cell.length_a   1.000
_cell.length_b   1.000
_cell.length_c   1.000
_cell.angle_alpha   90.00
_cell.angle_beta   90.00
_cell.angle_gamma   90.00
#
_symmetry.space_group_name_H-M   'P 1'
#
loop_
_entity.id
_entity.type
_entity.pdbx_description
1 polymer ?
#
loop_
_entity_poly.entity_id
_entity_poly.type
_entity_poly.pdbx_seq_one_letter_code
_entity_poly.pdbx_strand_id
1 'polypeptide(L)'
;MRWRAVLMAMAVLVSATPATADWYSGGTLHGASGKEWKVAPAQNRLATAADFVAKVVKPTSMDDLREKSEELQICISEAVADPSGDGQEVSAIAAACVILMGYVR
;
A
#
# COMPACT_ATOMS: atom_id res chain seq x y z
N MET A 1 63.99 -0.75 -28.33
CA MET A 1 63.23 -0.28 -27.16
C MET A 1 61.83 -0.88 -27.21
N ARG A 2 61.46 -1.70 -26.22
CA ARG A 2 60.18 -2.42 -26.15
C ARG A 2 59.30 -1.72 -25.11
N TRP A 3 58.29 -0.97 -25.53
CA TRP A 3 57.35 -0.34 -24.61
C TRP A 3 55.98 -1.02 -24.69
N ARG A 4 55.58 -1.50 -23.50
CA ARG A 4 54.31 -2.12 -23.17
C ARG A 4 53.23 -1.04 -23.12
N ALA A 5 52.02 -1.35 -23.59
CA ALA A 5 50.83 -0.63 -23.18
C ALA A 5 49.73 -1.66 -22.90
N VAL A 6 49.55 -1.97 -21.61
CA VAL A 6 48.44 -2.79 -21.10
C VAL A 6 47.26 -1.86 -20.93
N LEU A 7 46.24 -2.00 -21.79
CA LEU A 7 44.97 -1.30 -21.64
C LEU A 7 44.10 -2.07 -20.64
N MET A 8 44.05 -1.61 -19.39
CA MET A 8 43.02 -2.02 -18.43
C MET A 8 41.71 -1.31 -18.77
N ALA A 9 40.70 -2.05 -19.22
CA ALA A 9 39.33 -1.58 -19.27
C ALA A 9 38.72 -1.65 -17.86
N MET A 10 38.48 -0.50 -17.23
CA MET A 10 37.69 -0.43 -16.00
C MET A 10 36.20 -0.53 -16.34
N ALA A 11 35.56 -1.64 -15.99
CA ALA A 11 34.12 -1.76 -15.99
C ALA A 11 33.55 -1.00 -14.79
N VAL A 12 32.87 0.12 -15.03
CA VAL A 12 32.11 0.85 -14.01
C VAL A 12 30.81 0.08 -13.77
N LEU A 13 30.71 -0.61 -12.63
CA LEU A 13 29.46 -1.20 -12.15
C LEU A 13 28.60 -0.09 -11.57
N VAL A 14 27.62 0.39 -12.34
CA VAL A 14 26.53 1.22 -11.81
C VAL A 14 25.66 0.33 -10.93
N SER A 15 25.79 0.49 -9.61
CA SER A 15 24.87 -0.10 -8.65
C SER A 15 23.61 0.77 -8.59
N ALA A 16 22.50 0.30 -9.18
CA ALA A 16 21.20 0.92 -8.97
C ALA A 16 20.75 0.62 -7.54
N THR A 17 20.76 1.63 -6.65
CA THR A 17 20.10 1.51 -5.35
C THR A 17 18.60 1.35 -5.57
N PRO A 18 17.94 0.32 -5.02
CA PRO A 18 16.50 0.22 -5.08
C PRO A 18 15.92 1.42 -4.33
N ALA A 19 15.23 2.30 -5.05
CA ALA A 19 14.41 3.31 -4.41
C ALA A 19 13.28 2.56 -3.69
N THR A 20 13.34 2.52 -2.36
CA THR A 20 12.23 2.08 -1.54
C THR A 20 11.09 3.07 -1.77
N ALA A 21 10.22 2.78 -2.74
CA ALA A 21 9.02 3.56 -2.95
C ALA A 21 8.24 3.57 -1.62
N ASP A 22 7.94 4.75 -1.11
CA ASP A 22 7.26 4.90 0.16
C ASP A 22 5.87 4.25 0.05
N TRP A 23 5.64 3.22 0.85
CA TRP A 23 4.46 2.37 0.73
C TRP A 23 3.19 3.11 1.16
N TYR A 24 3.34 4.19 1.94
CA TYR A 24 2.28 4.99 2.54
C TYR A 24 1.89 6.23 1.72
N SER A 25 2.27 6.30 0.44
CA SER A 25 1.94 7.44 -0.44
C SER A 25 0.84 7.13 -1.46
N GLY A 26 -0.01 8.13 -1.76
CA GLY A 26 -0.93 8.10 -2.91
C GLY A 26 -2.34 7.58 -2.65
N GLY A 27 -2.81 7.59 -1.40
CA GLY A 27 -4.18 7.19 -1.03
C GLY A 27 -5.24 8.15 -1.57
N THR A 28 -6.19 7.66 -2.36
CA THR A 28 -7.23 8.48 -3.02
C THR A 28 -8.62 7.84 -3.02
N LEU A 29 -8.78 6.63 -2.50
CA LEU A 29 -10.02 5.84 -2.63
C LEU A 29 -11.03 6.09 -1.51
N HIS A 30 -10.88 7.18 -0.74
CA HIS A 30 -11.66 7.44 0.47
C HIS A 30 -13.18 7.44 0.27
N GLY A 31 -13.65 8.03 -0.83
CA GLY A 31 -15.06 8.05 -1.25
C GLY A 31 -15.25 7.37 -2.61
N ALA A 32 -14.43 6.36 -2.89
CA ALA A 32 -14.58 5.55 -4.07
C ALA A 32 -15.56 4.41 -3.80
N SER A 33 -16.16 3.91 -4.87
CA SER A 33 -16.98 2.71 -4.84
C SER A 33 -16.14 1.43 -4.71
N GLY A 34 -16.76 0.34 -4.23
CA GLY A 34 -16.11 -0.98 -4.21
C GLY A 34 -15.66 -1.45 -5.59
N LYS A 35 -16.35 -1.03 -6.65
CA LYS A 35 -15.93 -1.28 -8.04
C LYS A 35 -14.61 -0.57 -8.38
N GLU A 36 -14.46 0.69 -7.99
CA GLU A 36 -13.22 1.46 -8.19
C GLU A 36 -12.07 0.90 -7.35
N TRP A 37 -12.35 0.45 -6.13
CA TRP A 37 -11.36 -0.23 -5.27
C TRP A 37 -10.74 -1.46 -5.94
N LYS A 38 -11.55 -2.31 -6.57
CA LYS A 38 -11.10 -3.54 -7.23
C LYS A 38 -10.08 -3.30 -8.34
N VAL A 39 -10.28 -2.24 -9.12
CA VAL A 39 -9.43 -1.93 -10.28
C VAL A 39 -8.27 -1.00 -9.92
N ALA A 40 -8.25 -0.42 -8.71
CA ALA A 40 -7.19 0.46 -8.27
C ALA A 40 -5.83 -0.29 -8.13
N PRO A 41 -4.70 0.43 -8.23
CA PRO A 41 -3.39 -0.14 -7.89
C PRO A 41 -3.33 -0.57 -6.42
N ALA A 42 -2.62 -1.67 -6.13
CA ALA A 42 -2.45 -2.17 -4.77
C ALA A 42 -1.86 -1.13 -3.82
N GLN A 43 -0.89 -0.33 -4.28
CA GLN A 43 -0.29 0.74 -3.49
C GLN A 43 -1.31 1.80 -3.05
N ASN A 44 -2.25 2.21 -3.93
CA ASN A 44 -3.29 3.18 -3.60
C ASN A 44 -4.29 2.60 -2.58
N ARG A 45 -4.64 1.31 -2.72
CA ARG A 45 -5.47 0.62 -1.73
C ARG A 45 -4.80 0.59 -0.36
N LEU A 46 -3.51 0.25 -0.30
CA LEU A 46 -2.77 0.19 0.95
C LEU A 46 -2.63 1.56 1.60
N ALA A 47 -2.27 2.59 0.82
CA ALA A 47 -2.16 3.95 1.33
C ALA A 47 -3.52 4.48 1.83
N THR A 48 -4.61 4.21 1.11
CA THR A 48 -5.97 4.58 1.56
C THR A 48 -6.37 3.82 2.84
N ALA A 49 -6.08 2.52 2.93
CA ALA A 49 -6.32 1.75 4.15
C ALA A 49 -5.55 2.32 5.34
N ALA A 50 -4.31 2.74 5.11
CA ALA A 50 -3.48 3.35 6.13
C ALA A 50 -4.00 4.72 6.59
N ASP A 51 -4.59 5.52 5.71
CA ASP A 51 -5.27 6.76 6.11
C ASP A 51 -6.47 6.49 7.03
N PHE A 52 -7.24 5.42 6.78
CA PHE A 52 -8.31 5.00 7.69
C PHE A 52 -7.76 4.52 9.04
N VAL A 53 -6.74 3.67 9.03
CA VAL A 53 -6.11 3.13 10.25
C VAL A 53 -5.52 4.25 11.10
N ALA A 54 -4.77 5.17 10.51
CA ALA A 54 -4.16 6.30 11.20
C ALA A 54 -5.22 7.17 11.91
N LYS A 55 -6.38 7.35 11.29
CA LYS A 55 -7.47 8.17 11.84
C LYS A 55 -8.28 7.46 12.93
N VAL A 56 -8.53 6.16 12.78
CA VAL A 56 -9.52 5.44 13.60
C VAL A 56 -8.86 4.56 14.66
N VAL A 57 -7.76 3.88 14.31
CA VAL A 57 -7.16 2.82 15.13
C VAL A 57 -6.00 3.35 15.98
N LYS A 58 -5.43 4.51 15.62
CA LYS A 58 -4.33 5.17 16.35
C LYS A 58 -3.13 4.23 16.59
N PRO A 59 -2.48 3.77 15.52
CA PRO A 59 -1.34 2.86 15.63
C PRO A 59 -0.19 3.47 16.45
N THR A 60 0.58 2.60 17.08
CA THR A 60 1.67 2.95 18.00
C THR A 60 3.02 3.15 17.31
N SER A 61 3.16 2.68 16.08
CA SER A 61 4.38 2.77 15.27
C SER A 61 4.06 2.71 13.77
N MET A 62 5.05 2.97 12.92
CA MET A 62 4.88 2.81 11.46
C MET A 62 4.70 1.35 11.06
N ASP A 63 5.32 0.40 11.78
CA ASP A 63 5.15 -1.03 11.53
C ASP A 63 3.74 -1.48 11.91
N ASP A 64 3.23 -1.03 13.07
CA ASP A 64 1.86 -1.27 13.52
C ASP A 64 0.83 -0.63 12.58
N LEU A 65 1.10 0.59 12.09
CA LEU A 65 0.29 1.23 11.04
C LEU A 65 0.26 0.34 9.80
N ARG A 66 1.41 -0.13 9.33
CA ARG A 66 1.50 -0.96 8.12
C ARG A 66 0.73 -2.26 8.26
N GLU A 67 0.98 -3.03 9.32
CA GLU A 67 0.34 -4.32 9.59
C GLU A 67 -1.19 -4.18 9.58
N LYS A 68 -1.72 -3.23 10.35
CA LYS A 68 -3.15 -2.94 10.41
C LYS A 68 -3.74 -2.47 9.09
N SER A 69 -2.96 -1.78 8.28
CA SER A 69 -3.38 -1.30 6.95
C SER A 69 -3.46 -2.43 5.94
N GLU A 70 -2.51 -3.38 5.99
CA GLU A 70 -2.54 -4.59 5.18
C GLU A 70 -3.77 -5.44 5.54
N GLU A 71 -4.06 -5.61 6.83
CA GLU A 71 -5.28 -6.30 7.31
C GLU A 71 -6.57 -5.61 6.86
N LEU A 72 -6.66 -4.29 7.06
CA LEU A 72 -7.83 -3.53 6.63
C LEU A 72 -8.03 -3.57 5.11
N GLN A 73 -6.95 -3.46 4.34
CA GLN A 73 -6.98 -3.56 2.89
C GLN A 73 -7.54 -4.92 2.44
N ILE A 74 -7.11 -6.01 3.09
CA ILE A 74 -7.62 -7.36 2.80
C ILE A 74 -9.11 -7.43 3.09
N CYS A 75 -9.56 -6.98 4.28
CA CYS A 75 -10.97 -7.00 4.64
C CYS A 75 -11.85 -6.22 3.64
N ILE A 76 -11.44 -5.01 3.23
CA ILE A 76 -12.18 -4.23 2.22
C ILE A 76 -12.23 -5.00 0.89
N SER A 77 -11.10 -5.57 0.46
CA SER A 77 -11.00 -6.29 -0.81
C SER A 77 -11.87 -7.55 -0.84
N GLU A 78 -11.95 -8.27 0.27
CA GLU A 78 -12.85 -9.42 0.44
C GLU A 78 -14.32 -8.98 0.43
N ALA A 79 -14.66 -7.89 1.12
CA ALA A 79 -16.02 -7.35 1.18
C ALA A 79 -16.55 -6.89 -0.19
N VAL A 80 -15.67 -6.44 -1.09
CA VAL A 80 -16.04 -6.01 -2.46
C VAL A 80 -15.81 -7.07 -3.53
N ALA A 81 -15.36 -8.27 -3.14
CA ALA A 81 -15.11 -9.36 -4.09
C ALA A 81 -16.39 -9.77 -4.83
N ASP A 82 -17.52 -9.78 -4.12
CA ASP A 82 -18.85 -10.01 -4.70
C ASP A 82 -19.41 -8.74 -5.36
N PRO A 83 -20.13 -8.83 -6.50
CA PRO A 83 -20.74 -7.67 -7.16
C PRO A 83 -21.71 -6.85 -6.30
N SER A 84 -22.28 -7.43 -5.24
CA SER A 84 -23.11 -6.68 -4.27
C SER A 84 -22.33 -5.59 -3.51
N GLY A 85 -21.00 -5.68 -3.48
CA GLY A 85 -20.11 -4.65 -2.93
C GLY A 85 -19.81 -3.49 -3.89
N ASP A 86 -20.15 -3.59 -5.18
CA ASP A 86 -19.69 -2.65 -6.22
C ASP A 86 -20.13 -1.21 -5.97
N GLY A 87 -21.38 -1.02 -5.54
CA GLY A 87 -21.98 0.29 -5.29
C GLY A 87 -21.76 0.83 -3.88
N GLN A 88 -21.08 0.08 -3.02
CA GLN A 88 -20.83 0.51 -1.64
C GLN A 88 -19.59 1.42 -1.58
N GLU A 89 -19.70 2.47 -0.78
CA GLU A 89 -18.59 3.40 -0.51
C GLU A 89 -17.49 2.70 0.31
N VAL A 90 -16.24 2.82 -0.15
CA VAL A 90 -15.06 2.23 0.51
C VAL A 90 -14.95 2.67 1.95
N SER A 91 -15.24 3.94 2.29
CA SER A 91 -15.22 4.41 3.68
C SER A 91 -16.22 3.69 4.58
N ALA A 92 -17.39 3.32 4.05
CA ALA A 92 -18.40 2.62 4.82
C ALA A 92 -17.99 1.16 5.09
N ILE A 93 -17.42 0.51 4.08
CA ILE A 93 -16.86 -0.84 4.20
C ILE A 93 -15.68 -0.84 5.17
N ALA A 94 -14.76 0.12 5.04
CA ALA A 94 -13.62 0.28 5.93
C ALA A 94 -14.06 0.43 7.39
N ALA A 95 -15.09 1.24 7.65
CA ALA A 95 -15.68 1.40 8.98
C ALA A 95 -16.25 0.08 9.53
N ALA A 96 -16.94 -0.71 8.70
CA ALA A 96 -17.42 -2.04 9.11
C ALA A 96 -16.26 -3.00 9.42
N CYS A 97 -15.22 -3.01 8.57
CA CYS A 97 -14.03 -3.84 8.75
C CYS A 97 -13.32 -3.54 10.08
N VAL A 98 -13.06 -2.28 10.42
CA VAL A 98 -12.38 -1.95 11.69
C VAL A 98 -13.21 -2.34 12.92
N ILE A 99 -14.54 -2.35 12.83
CA ILE A 99 -15.42 -2.88 13.88
C ILE A 99 -15.30 -4.39 13.98
N LEU A 100 -15.39 -5.11 12.85
CA LEU A 100 -15.31 -6.58 12.82
C LEU A 100 -13.95 -7.11 13.29
N MET A 101 -12.87 -6.40 12.98
CA MET A 101 -11.52 -6.73 13.45
C MET A 101 -11.27 -6.36 14.91
N GLY A 102 -12.19 -5.64 15.57
CA GLY A 102 -12.04 -5.20 16.96
C GLY A 102 -10.97 -4.12 17.15
N TYR A 103 -10.72 -3.32 16.12
CA TYR A 103 -9.72 -2.24 16.12
C TYR A 103 -10.22 -0.95 16.76
N VAL A 104 -11.53 -0.75 16.78
CA VAL A 104 -12.17 0.33 17.55
C VAL A 104 -12.44 -0.18 18.96
N ARG A 105 -11.73 0.38 19.95
CA ARG A 105 -11.94 0.17 21.38
C ARG A 105 -11.95 1.50 22.12
#